data_AF-A0A956KT95-F1
#
_entry.id   AF-A0A956KT95-F1
#
_cell.length_a   1.000
_cell.length_b   1.000
_cell.length_c   1.000
_cell.angle_alpha   90.00
_cell.angle_beta   90.00
_cell.angle_gamma   90.00
#
_symmetry.space_group_name_H-M   'P 1'
#
loop_
_entity.id
_entity.type
_entity.pdbx_description
1 polymer ?
#
loop_
_entity_poly.entity_id
_entity_poly.type
_entity_poly.pdbx_seq_one_letter_code
_entity_poly.pdbx_strand_id
1 'polypeptide(L)'
;MPTPPPAPMAADPMLELNGLKDDANLWLLVTAIGFWLGFGWVTGPLGWYFGSRVRGRYRALGHHPCAAANWAWGLGMATTLITYLMALAVAAFIITLVGGLAGFHISGLRV
;
A
#
# COMPACT_ATOMS: atom_id res chain seq x y z
N MET A 1 25.43 45.28 23.84
CA MET A 1 24.02 45.15 23.44
C MET A 1 23.66 43.68 23.55
N PRO A 2 22.61 43.29 24.31
CA PRO A 2 22.14 41.90 24.33
C PRO A 2 21.66 41.51 22.93
N THR A 3 22.11 40.37 22.41
CA THR A 3 21.65 39.85 21.13
C THR A 3 20.17 39.46 21.25
N PRO A 4 19.34 39.75 20.24
CA PRO A 4 17.95 39.30 20.26
C PRO A 4 17.91 37.76 20.39
N PRO A 5 16.92 37.21 21.11
CA PRO A 5 16.74 35.76 21.19
C PRO A 5 16.62 35.20 19.77
N PRO A 6 17.23 34.03 19.48
CA PRO A 6 17.13 33.42 18.16
C PRO A 6 15.65 33.27 17.82
N ALA A 7 15.26 33.81 16.66
CA ALA A 7 13.90 33.67 16.16
C ALA A 7 13.52 32.17 16.19
N PRO A 8 12.28 31.82 16.58
CA PRO A 8 11.83 30.44 16.53
C PRO A 8 12.11 29.93 15.13
N MET A 9 12.96 28.89 15.04
CA MET A 9 13.39 28.29 13.79
C MET A 9 12.12 27.87 13.05
N ALA A 10 11.67 28.71 12.10
CA ALA A 10 10.60 28.35 11.19
C ALA A 10 11.04 27.02 10.57
N ALA A 11 10.22 25.97 10.73
CA ALA A 11 10.54 24.64 10.22
C ALA A 11 11.00 24.79 8.77
N ASP A 12 12.25 24.42 8.51
CA ASP A 12 12.84 24.61 7.19
C ASP A 12 12.01 23.77 6.20
N PRO A 13 11.30 24.40 5.25
CA PRO A 13 10.43 23.67 4.32
C PRO A 13 11.19 22.63 3.51
N MET A 14 12.51 22.80 3.32
CA MET A 14 13.34 21.78 2.68
C MET A 14 13.59 20.56 3.56
N LEU A 15 13.72 20.75 4.88
CA LEU A 15 13.86 19.63 5.83
C LEU A 15 12.58 18.79 5.86
N GLU A 16 11.41 19.44 5.85
CA GLU A 16 10.13 18.75 5.78
C GLU A 16 9.97 18.00 4.44
N LEU A 17 10.32 18.62 3.31
CA LEU A 17 10.23 18.00 1.99
C LEU A 17 11.14 16.76 1.83
N ASN A 18 12.33 16.79 2.43
CA ASN A 18 13.24 15.65 2.48
C ASN A 18 12.67 14.50 3.32
N GLY A 19 12.06 14.80 4.46
CA GLY A 19 11.38 13.79 5.28
C GLY A 19 10.23 13.10 4.53
N LEU A 20 9.42 13.86 3.79
CA LEU A 20 8.35 13.28 2.95
C LEU A 20 8.89 12.34 1.86
N LYS A 21 10.08 12.63 1.33
CA LYS A 21 10.72 11.81 0.29
C LYS A 21 11.22 10.49 0.87
N ASP A 22 11.83 10.54 2.04
CA ASP A 22 12.32 9.34 2.73
C ASP A 22 11.15 8.44 3.17
N ASP A 23 10.07 9.03 3.69
CA ASP A 23 8.83 8.33 3.98
C ASP A 23 8.26 7.65 2.72
N ALA A 24 8.21 8.36 1.59
CA ALA A 24 7.72 7.81 0.33
C ALA A 24 8.54 6.60 -0.14
N ASN A 25 9.87 6.66 -0.03
CA ASN A 25 10.76 5.56 -0.39
C ASN A 25 10.60 4.36 0.54
N LEU A 26 10.48 4.60 1.85
CA LEU A 26 10.25 3.55 2.83
C LEU A 26 8.94 2.82 2.54
N TRP A 27 7.86 3.55 2.30
CA TRP A 27 6.57 2.95 1.97
C TRP A 27 6.57 2.23 0.62
N LEU A 28 7.31 2.71 -0.36
CA LEU A 28 7.52 2.00 -1.62
C LEU A 28 8.20 0.64 -1.37
N LEU A 29 9.28 0.62 -0.60
CA LEU A 29 9.99 -0.60 -0.23
C LEU A 29 9.11 -1.57 0.56
N VAL A 30 8.40 -1.09 1.58
CA VAL A 30 7.48 -1.91 2.39
C VAL A 30 6.39 -2.52 1.53
N THR A 31 5.84 -1.75 0.59
CA THR A 31 4.79 -2.24 -0.31
C THR A 31 5.34 -3.28 -1.28
N ALA A 32 6.52 -3.03 -1.87
CA ALA A 32 7.18 -3.94 -2.80
C ALA A 32 7.60 -5.27 -2.13
N ILE A 33 8.22 -5.18 -0.95
CA ILE A 33 8.63 -6.37 -0.18
C ILE A 33 7.40 -7.14 0.30
N GLY A 34 6.40 -6.44 0.82
CA GLY A 34 5.17 -7.08 1.28
C GLY A 34 4.39 -7.78 0.17
N PHE A 35 4.39 -7.22 -1.05
CA PHE A 35 3.86 -7.92 -2.23
C PHE A 35 4.59 -9.25 -2.47
N TRP A 36 5.92 -9.23 -2.52
CA TRP A 36 6.72 -10.42 -2.79
C TRP A 36 6.65 -11.49 -1.70
N LEU A 37 6.57 -11.09 -0.42
CA LEU A 37 6.49 -12.02 0.71
C LEU A 37 5.07 -12.56 0.95
N GLY A 38 4.08 -12.18 0.14
CA GLY A 38 2.69 -12.63 0.30
C GLY A 38 1.90 -11.88 1.38
N PHE A 39 2.47 -10.82 1.96
CA PHE A 39 1.78 -9.89 2.87
C PHE A 39 1.05 -8.76 2.14
N GLY A 40 0.84 -8.90 0.82
CA GLY A 40 0.20 -7.90 -0.03
C GLY A 40 -1.20 -7.46 0.43
N TRP A 41 -1.91 -8.32 1.17
CA TRP A 41 -3.21 -8.00 1.74
C TRP A 41 -3.14 -6.95 2.87
N VAL A 42 -2.00 -6.85 3.57
CA VAL A 42 -1.74 -5.80 4.59
C VAL A 42 -0.99 -4.65 3.95
N THR A 43 0.12 -4.94 3.27
CA THR A 43 1.04 -3.90 2.78
C THR A 43 0.47 -3.13 1.59
N GLY A 44 -0.45 -3.70 0.82
CA GLY A 44 -1.15 -3.02 -0.27
C GLY A 44 -2.03 -1.86 0.23
N PRO A 45 -3.02 -2.11 1.11
CA PRO A 45 -3.86 -1.04 1.66
C PRO A 45 -3.05 0.01 2.44
N LEU A 46 -2.02 -0.42 3.17
CA LEU A 46 -1.12 0.47 3.89
C LEU A 46 -0.32 1.36 2.93
N GLY A 47 0.29 0.80 1.89
CA GLY A 47 1.00 1.55 0.86
C GLY A 47 0.10 2.55 0.13
N TRP A 48 -1.15 2.16 -0.14
CA TRP A 48 -2.13 3.05 -0.75
C TRP A 48 -2.51 4.22 0.19
N TYR A 49 -2.78 3.93 1.47
CA TYR A 49 -3.13 4.94 2.47
C TYR A 49 -2.01 5.95 2.68
N PHE A 50 -0.79 5.45 2.94
CA PHE A 50 0.37 6.31 3.19
C PHE A 50 0.81 7.07 1.94
N GLY A 51 0.78 6.44 0.75
CA GLY A 51 1.01 7.13 -0.52
C GLY A 51 0.02 8.27 -0.76
N SER A 52 -1.25 8.11 -0.38
CA SER A 52 -2.26 9.17 -0.47
C SER A 52 -1.97 10.33 0.50
N ARG A 53 -1.55 10.03 1.74
CA ARG A 53 -1.17 11.05 2.73
C ARG A 53 0.06 11.85 2.31
N VAL A 54 1.11 11.18 1.81
CA VAL A 54 2.34 11.85 1.36
C VAL A 54 2.04 12.78 0.18
N ARG A 55 1.26 12.33 -0.81
CA ARG A 55 0.81 13.19 -1.92
C ARG A 55 -0.01 14.40 -1.44
N GLY A 56 -0.84 14.23 -0.41
CA GLY A 56 -1.58 15.31 0.22
C GLY A 56 -0.67 16.36 0.87
N ARG A 57 0.36 15.92 1.61
CA ARG A 57 1.34 16.82 2.23
C ARG A 57 2.20 17.56 1.21
N TYR A 58 2.62 16.92 0.13
CA TYR A 58 3.32 17.61 -0.99
C TYR A 58 2.48 18.76 -1.56
N ARG A 59 1.17 18.54 -1.76
CA ARG A 59 0.24 19.60 -2.23
C ARG A 59 0.06 20.72 -1.21
N ALA A 60 0.03 20.39 0.09
CA ALA A 60 -0.06 21.39 1.15
C ALA A 60 1.18 22.30 1.21
N LEU A 61 2.35 21.77 0.82
CA LEU A 61 3.60 22.51 0.70
C LEU A 61 3.76 23.23 -0.65
N GLY A 62 2.75 23.18 -1.54
CA GLY A 62 2.81 23.81 -2.87
C GLY A 62 3.74 23.11 -3.86
N HIS A 63 4.23 21.91 -3.55
CA HIS A 63 5.16 21.16 -4.40
C HIS A 63 4.48 19.98 -5.11
N HIS A 64 5.01 19.64 -6.29
CA HIS A 64 4.58 18.44 -7.00
C HIS A 64 5.08 17.19 -6.27
N PRO A 65 4.26 16.14 -6.10
CA PRO A 65 4.68 14.91 -5.42
C PRO A 65 5.89 14.27 -6.11
N CYS A 66 6.80 13.73 -5.30
CA CYS A 66 7.96 12.99 -5.79
C CYS A 66 7.52 11.68 -6.48
N ALA A 67 8.36 11.18 -7.41
CA ALA A 67 8.08 9.95 -8.14
C ALA A 67 7.81 8.76 -7.20
N ALA A 68 8.60 8.63 -6.12
CA ALA A 68 8.43 7.59 -5.11
C ALA A 68 7.03 7.58 -4.49
N ALA A 69 6.45 8.74 -4.18
CA ALA A 69 5.11 8.82 -3.61
C ALA A 69 4.02 8.37 -4.61
N ASN A 70 4.19 8.67 -5.90
CA ASN A 70 3.29 8.19 -6.94
C ASN A 70 3.42 6.67 -7.14
N TRP A 71 4.64 6.14 -7.15
CA TRP A 71 4.89 4.70 -7.27
C TRP A 71 4.40 3.91 -6.05
N ALA A 72 4.64 4.39 -4.83
CA ALA A 72 4.13 3.77 -3.59
C ALA A 72 2.60 3.68 -3.60
N TRP A 73 1.93 4.77 -4.00
CA TRP A 73 0.48 4.80 -4.14
C TRP A 73 -0.02 3.81 -5.20
N GLY A 74 0.60 3.79 -6.39
CA GLY A 74 0.22 2.91 -7.50
C GLY A 74 0.46 1.43 -7.20
N LEU A 75 1.62 1.09 -6.65
CA LEU A 75 1.94 -0.26 -6.21
C LEU A 75 1.02 -0.71 -5.07
N GLY A 76 0.67 0.17 -4.13
CA GLY A 76 -0.28 -0.13 -3.06
C GLY A 76 -1.66 -0.54 -3.61
N MET A 77 -2.19 0.26 -4.54
CA MET A 77 -3.44 -0.07 -5.24
C MET A 77 -3.35 -1.39 -6.02
N ALA A 78 -2.32 -1.55 -6.85
CA ALA A 78 -2.16 -2.74 -7.68
C ALA A 78 -2.03 -4.02 -6.82
N THR A 79 -1.22 -3.95 -5.76
CA THR A 79 -1.02 -5.05 -4.81
C THR A 79 -2.33 -5.43 -4.13
N THR A 80 -3.12 -4.45 -3.69
CA THR A 80 -4.43 -4.69 -3.08
C THR A 80 -5.38 -5.39 -4.05
N LEU A 81 -5.46 -4.90 -5.29
CA LEU A 81 -6.34 -5.45 -6.32
C LEU A 81 -5.95 -6.87 -6.70
N ILE A 82 -4.66 -7.13 -6.96
CA ILE A 82 -4.14 -8.46 -7.28
C ILE A 82 -4.43 -9.43 -6.14
N THR A 83 -4.19 -9.02 -4.90
CA THR A 83 -4.40 -9.89 -3.74
C THR A 83 -5.89 -10.25 -3.58
N TYR A 84 -6.80 -9.28 -3.77
CA TYR A 84 -8.23 -9.53 -3.71
C TYR A 84 -8.73 -10.45 -4.82
N LEU A 85 -8.30 -10.21 -6.07
CA LEU A 85 -8.68 -11.04 -7.21
C LEU A 85 -8.14 -12.47 -7.08
N MET A 86 -6.91 -12.63 -6.61
CA MET A 86 -6.33 -13.95 -6.32
C MET A 86 -7.09 -14.66 -5.20
N ALA A 87 -7.45 -13.97 -4.12
CA ALA A 87 -8.24 -14.54 -3.05
C ALA A 87 -9.63 -15.01 -3.53
N LEU A 88 -10.29 -14.23 -4.39
CA LEU A 88 -11.57 -14.61 -5.00
C LEU A 88 -11.41 -15.83 -5.92
N ALA A 89 -10.37 -15.88 -6.74
CA ALA A 89 -10.09 -17.02 -7.61
C ALA A 89 -9.81 -18.30 -6.80
N VAL A 90 -9.02 -18.19 -5.72
CA VAL A 90 -8.76 -19.30 -4.80
C VAL A 90 -10.03 -19.75 -4.10
N ALA A 91 -10.85 -18.82 -3.61
CA ALA A 91 -12.13 -19.16 -2.97
C ALA A 91 -13.08 -19.86 -3.95
N ALA A 92 -13.21 -19.35 -5.18
CA ALA A 92 -14.01 -19.97 -6.23
C ALA A 92 -13.50 -21.39 -6.56
N PHE A 93 -12.18 -21.56 -6.66
CA PHE A 93 -11.55 -22.86 -6.88
C PHE A 93 -11.80 -23.85 -5.73
N ILE A 94 -11.73 -23.39 -4.48
CA ILE A 94 -12.05 -24.23 -3.32
C ILE A 94 -13.53 -24.62 -3.34
N ILE A 95 -14.43 -23.69 -3.64
CA ILE A 95 -15.87 -23.96 -3.74
C ILE A 95 -16.16 -24.98 -4.85
N THR A 96 -15.52 -24.87 -6.02
CA THR A 96 -15.72 -25.83 -7.11
C THR A 96 -15.12 -27.20 -6.80
N LEU A 97 -13.96 -27.27 -6.14
CA LEU A 97 -13.39 -28.54 -5.70
C LEU A 97 -14.28 -29.21 -4.64
N VAL A 98 -14.70 -28.47 -3.60
CA VAL A 98 -15.53 -29.01 -2.52
C VAL A 98 -16.94 -29.33 -3.01
N GLY A 99 -17.55 -28.45 -3.80
CA GLY A 99 -18.88 -28.65 -4.40
C GLY A 99 -18.88 -29.76 -5.46
N GLY A 100 -17.81 -29.86 -6.25
CA GLY A 100 -17.58 -30.94 -7.20
C GLY A 100 -17.39 -32.29 -6.50
N LEU A 101 -16.61 -32.34 -5.41
CA LEU A 101 -16.46 -33.53 -4.56
C LEU A 101 -17.79 -33.95 -3.92
N ALA A 102 -18.57 -32.99 -3.40
CA ALA A 102 -19.88 -33.27 -2.80
C ALA A 102 -20.88 -33.80 -3.84
N GLY A 103 -20.90 -33.24 -5.06
CA GLY A 103 -21.72 -33.74 -6.16
C GLY A 103 -21.32 -35.14 -6.63
N PHE A 104 -20.02 -35.44 -6.66
CA PHE A 104 -19.50 -36.76 -7.01
C PHE A 104 -19.85 -37.84 -5.96
N HIS A 105 -19.78 -37.48 -4.67
CA HIS A 105 -20.09 -38.41 -3.58
C HIS A 105 -21.59 -38.76 -3.49
N ILE A 106 -22.49 -37.82 -3.75
CA ILE A 106 -23.95 -38.07 -3.80
C ILE A 106 -24.33 -38.93 -5.00
N SER A 107 -23.63 -38.79 -6.12
CA SER A 107 -23.90 -39.54 -7.35
C SER A 107 -23.37 -40.98 -7.28
N GLY A 108 -22.27 -41.22 -6.56
CA GLY A 108 -21.68 -42.56 -6.37
C GLY A 108 -22.44 -43.47 -5.39
N LEU A 109 -23.30 -42.92 -4.53
CA LEU A 109 -24.17 -43.66 -3.59
C LEU A 109 -25.51 -44.10 -4.21
N ARG A 110 -25.77 -43.75 -5.48
CA ARG A 110 -27.01 -44.06 -6.20
C ARG A 110 -26.88 -45.18 -7.24
N VAL A 111 -25.77 -45.91 -7.23
CA VAL A 111 -25.55 -47.14 -8.03
C VAL A 111 -25.46 -48.31 -7.09
#